data_AF-A0A929XV83-F1
#
_entry.id   AF-A0A929XV83-F1
#
_cell.length_a   1.000
_cell.length_b   1.000
_cell.length_c   1.000
_cell.angle_alpha   90.00
_cell.angle_beta   90.00
_cell.angle_gamma   90.00
#
_symmetry.space_group_name_H-M   'P 1'
#
loop_
_entity.id
_entity.type
_entity.pdbx_description
1 polymer ?
#
loop_
_entity_poly.entity_id
_entity_poly.type
_entity_poly.pdbx_seq_one_letter_code
_entity_poly.pdbx_strand_id
1 'polypeptide(L)' 'MCIECGLNPCDARCPNADEEKAIFNCVVCGDSIVDGDFYWDSQDGCICEDCLDEMSRKEILEMCGEPLKKAVMEEY' A
#
# COMPACT_ATOMS: atom_id res chain seq x y z
N MET A 1 16.03 27.44 6.19
CA MET A 1 17.24 26.63 6.48
C MET A 1 17.26 26.41 7.98
N CYS A 2 17.15 25.16 8.43
CA CYS A 2 17.01 24.79 9.84
C CYS A 2 18.33 24.97 10.59
N ILE A 3 18.27 25.35 11.87
CA ILE A 3 19.46 25.56 12.72
C ILE A 3 20.10 24.22 13.12
N GLU A 4 19.30 23.17 13.29
CA GLU A 4 19.77 21.86 13.73
C GLU A 4 20.45 21.07 12.60
N CYS A 5 19.85 21.04 11.40
CA CYS A 5 20.33 20.22 10.28
C CYS A 5 20.87 21.02 9.08
N GLY A 6 20.69 22.35 9.05
CA GLY A 6 21.19 23.19 7.96
C GLY A 6 20.48 23.05 6.61
N LEU A 7 19.37 22.31 6.52
CA LEU A 7 18.62 22.07 5.27
C LEU A 7 17.26 22.79 5.25
N ASN A 8 16.60 22.83 4.08
CA ASN A 8 15.22 23.27 3.90
C ASN A 8 14.57 22.57 2.68
N PRO A 9 13.67 21.58 2.84
CA PRO A 9 13.14 21.07 4.11
C PRO A 9 14.21 20.39 4.98
N CYS A 10 13.91 20.16 6.26
CA CYS A 10 14.81 19.51 7.20
C CYS A 10 15.20 18.08 6.75
N ASP A 11 16.40 17.61 7.09
CA ASP A 11 16.77 16.19 6.96
C ASP A 11 15.80 15.31 7.78
N ALA A 12 15.42 14.13 7.29
CA ALA A 12 14.48 13.23 7.97
C ALA A 12 14.92 12.81 9.40
N ARG A 13 16.22 12.87 9.73
CA ARG A 13 16.74 12.57 11.08
C ARG A 13 16.77 13.79 12.00
N CYS A 14 16.38 14.97 11.50
CA CYS A 14 16.31 16.20 12.29
C CYS A 14 15.09 16.15 13.21
N PRO A 15 15.18 16.58 14.49
CA PRO A 15 14.00 16.68 15.36
C PRO A 15 12.94 17.67 14.88
N ASN A 16 13.30 18.57 13.96
CA ASN A 16 12.38 19.51 13.30
C ASN A 16 11.99 19.03 11.89
N ALA A 17 12.28 17.78 11.52
CA ALA A 17 11.74 17.20 10.31
C ALA A 17 10.24 17.10 10.44
N ASP A 18 9.52 17.61 9.45
CA ASP A 18 8.11 17.27 9.31
C ASP A 18 8.07 15.78 8.94
N GLU A 19 7.62 14.94 9.89
CA GLU A 19 7.32 13.55 9.58
C GLU A 19 6.20 13.53 8.54
N GLU A 20 6.44 12.86 7.42
CA GLU A 20 5.41 12.63 6.41
C GLU A 20 4.26 11.89 7.11
N LYS A 21 3.10 12.55 7.18
CA LYS A 21 1.96 12.01 7.89
C LYS A 21 1.44 10.81 7.10
N ALA A 22 1.46 9.65 7.73
CA ALA A 22 0.74 8.48 7.25
C ALA A 22 -0.73 8.86 7.00
N ILE A 23 -1.18 8.75 5.75
CA ILE A 23 -2.58 8.92 5.38
C ILE A 23 -3.32 7.63 5.68
N PHE A 24 -2.74 6.50 5.26
CA PHE A 24 -3.22 5.16 5.55
C PHE A 24 -2.08 4.29 6.07
N ASN A 25 -2.40 3.09 6.55
CA ASN A 25 -1.40 2.06 6.82
C ASN A 25 -1.80 0.82 6.04
N CYS A 26 -0.82 0.17 5.41
CA CYS A 26 -1.03 -1.06 4.68
C CYS A 26 -1.52 -2.15 5.62
N VAL A 27 -2.64 -2.79 5.30
CA VAL A 27 -3.20 -3.86 6.14
C VAL A 27 -2.40 -5.16 6.08
N VAL A 28 -1.48 -5.29 5.11
CA VAL A 28 -0.64 -6.48 4.90
C VAL A 28 0.69 -6.36 5.64
N CYS A 29 1.49 -5.33 5.34
CA CYS A 29 2.81 -5.15 5.98
C CYS A 29 2.80 -4.22 7.20
N GLY A 30 1.79 -3.35 7.34
CA GLY A 30 1.73 -2.34 8.39
C GLY A 30 2.46 -1.04 8.08
N ASP A 31 3.11 -0.92 6.92
CA ASP A 31 3.83 0.30 6.53
C ASP A 31 2.87 1.46 6.28
N SER A 32 3.35 2.67 6.58
CA SER A 32 2.62 3.89 6.35
C SER A 32 2.58 4.26 4.88
N ILE A 33 1.38 4.56 4.37
CA ILE A 33 1.12 5.06 3.03
C ILE A 33 0.98 6.57 3.16
N VAL A 34 1.92 7.33 2.58
CA VAL A 34 1.97 8.80 2.67
C VAL A 34 1.45 9.46 1.40
N ASP A 35 1.44 10.80 1.38
CA ASP A 35 0.98 11.56 0.21
C ASP A 35 1.86 11.29 -1.02
N GLY A 36 1.23 10.86 -2.12
CA GLY A 36 1.93 10.52 -3.36
C GLY A 36 2.18 9.02 -3.56
N ASP A 37 1.99 8.19 -2.53
CA ASP A 37 2.13 6.73 -2.65
C ASP A 37 0.96 6.09 -3.40
N PHE A 38 1.27 5.05 -4.18
CA PHE A 38 0.25 4.20 -4.77
C PHE A 38 -0.21 3.14 -3.77
N TYR A 39 -1.53 2.96 -3.70
CA TYR A 39 -2.15 1.93 -2.89
C TYR A 39 -3.43 1.42 -3.54
N TRP A 40 -3.81 0.20 -3.18
CA TRP A 40 -5.09 -0.39 -3.51
C TRP A 40 -6.06 -0.26 -2.33
N ASP A 41 -7.17 0.45 -2.56
CA ASP A 41 -8.29 0.53 -1.63
C ASP A 41 -9.17 -0.72 -1.74
N SER A 42 -8.81 -1.76 -0.99
CA SER A 42 -9.54 -3.03 -0.97
C SER A 42 -10.66 -3.01 0.08
N GLN A 43 -11.58 -3.99 0.02
CA GLN A 43 -12.64 -4.13 1.02
C GLN A 43 -12.12 -4.41 2.43
N ASP A 44 -10.94 -5.03 2.53
CA ASP A 44 -10.27 -5.36 3.80
C ASP A 44 -9.37 -4.21 4.30
N GLY A 45 -9.23 -3.14 3.51
CA GLY A 45 -8.45 -1.94 3.82
C GLY A 45 -7.40 -1.61 2.75
N CYS A 46 -6.58 -0.59 3.02
CA CYS A 46 -5.58 -0.10 2.08
C CYS A 46 -4.37 -1.04 2.02
N ILE A 47 -3.90 -1.36 0.82
CA ILE A 47 -2.72 -2.21 0.56
C ILE A 47 -1.72 -1.40 -0.27
N CYS A 48 -0.46 -1.28 0.16
CA CYS A 48 0.55 -0.54 -0.61
C CYS A 48 0.90 -1.24 -1.94
N GLU A 49 1.45 -0.49 -2.89
CA GLU A 49 1.90 -1.00 -4.20
C GLU A 49 2.85 -2.20 -4.09
N ASP A 50 3.83 -2.14 -3.20
CA ASP A 50 4.78 -3.24 -2.99
C ASP A 50 4.10 -4.55 -2.59
N CYS A 51 3.16 -4.48 -1.63
CA CYS A 51 2.40 -5.66 -1.22
C CYS A 51 1.50 -6.15 -2.35
N LEU A 52 0.87 -5.24 -3.10
CA LEU A 52 0.02 -5.59 -4.25
C LEU A 52 0.81 -6.32 -5.33
N ASP A 53 2.03 -5.88 -5.63
CA ASP A 53 2.91 -6.48 -6.64
C ASP A 53 3.38 -7.88 -6.26
N GLU A 54 3.50 -8.17 -4.95
CA GLU A 54 3.79 -9.51 -4.45
C GLU A 54 2.57 -10.45 -4.49
N MET A 55 1.35 -9.92 -4.55
CA MET A 55 0.14 -10.74 -4.61
C MET A 55 0.00 -11.46 -5.94
N SER A 56 -0.46 -12.71 -5.90
CA SER A 56 -0.80 -13.42 -7.11
C SER A 56 -2.08 -12.85 -7.74
N ARG A 57 -2.16 -12.90 -9.07
CA ARG A 57 -3.37 -12.55 -9.82
C ARG A 57 -4.62 -13.29 -9.32
N LYS A 58 -4.46 -14.50 -8.78
CA LYS A 58 -5.57 -15.29 -8.23
C LYS A 58 -6.09 -14.67 -6.94
N GLU A 59 -5.20 -14.27 -6.03
CA GLU A 59 -5.55 -13.62 -4.75
C GLU A 59 -6.23 -12.27 -5.01
N ILE A 60 -5.69 -11.47 -5.93
CA ILE A 60 -6.30 -10.19 -6.33
C ILE A 60 -7.73 -10.41 -6.85
N LEU A 61 -7.94 -11.38 -7.74
CA LEU A 61 -9.26 -11.71 -8.26
C LEU A 61 -10.23 -12.22 -7.18
N GLU A 62 -9.73 -13.00 -6.22
CA GLU A 62 -10.53 -13.47 -5.07
C GLU A 62 -10.97 -12.30 -4.19
N MET A 63 -10.09 -11.34 -3.91
CA MET A 63 -10.41 -10.12 -3.16
C MET A 63 -11.36 -9.18 -3.91
N CYS A 64 -11.28 -9.12 -5.23
CA CYS A 64 -12.26 -8.42 -6.06
C CYS A 64 -13.64 -9.10 -6.11
N GLY A 65 -13.78 -10.31 -5.54
CA GLY A 65 -15.01 -11.10 -5.62
C GLY A 65 -15.23 -11.78 -6.97
N GLU A 66 -14.20 -11.89 -7.80
CA GLU A 66 -14.22 -12.49 -9.14
C GLU A 66 -13.30 -13.72 -9.24
N PRO A 67 -13.52 -14.77 -8.44
CA PRO A 67 -12.63 -15.93 -8.41
C PRO A 67 -12.59 -16.65 -9.77
N LEU A 68 -11.41 -17.19 -10.11
CA LEU A 68 -11.26 -18.04 -11.29
C LEU A 68 -12.19 -19.25 -11.22
N LYS A 69 -12.92 -19.50 -12.31
CA LYS A 69 -13.83 -20.63 -12.42
C LYS A 69 -13.13 -21.82 -13.08
N LYS A 70 -13.33 -23.00 -12.52
CA LYS A 70 -12.89 -24.25 -13.15
C LYS A 70 -13.85 -24.61 -14.27
N ALA A 71 -13.34 -24.83 -15.48
CA ALA A 71 -14.14 -25.39 -16.55
C ALA A 71 -14.44 -26.86 -16.24
N VAL A 72 -15.73 -27.18 -16.07
CA VAL A 72 -16.25 -28.55 -15.97
C VAL A 72 -17.16 -28.79 -17.17
N MET A 73 -16.95 -29.90 -17.89
CA MET A 73 -17.91 -30.36 -18.89
C MET A 73 -19.11 -30.94 -18.15
N GLU A 74 -20.27 -30.31 -18.28
CA GLU A 74 -21.54 -30.95 -17.92
C GLU A 74 -21.82 -32.02 -18.97
N GLU A 75 -21.77 -33.30 -18.58
CA GLU A 75 -22.31 -34.39 -19.40
C GLU A 75 -23.83 -34.24 -19.40
N TYR A 76 -24.37 -33.74 -20.52
CA TYR A 76 -25.81 -33.65 -20.80
C TYR A 76 -26.37 -35.01 -21.22
#